data_AF-A0A3D2TZW0-F1
#
_entry.id   AF-A0A3D2TZW0-F1
#
_cell.length_a   1.000
_cell.length_b   1.000
_cell.length_c   1.000
_cell.angle_alpha   90.00
_cell.angle_beta   90.00
_cell.angle_gamma   90.00
#
_symmetry.space_group_name_H-M   'P 1'
#
loop_
_entity.id
_entity.type
_entity.pdbx_description
1 polymer ?
#
loop_
_entity_poly.entity_id
_entity_poly.type
_entity_poly.pdbx_seq_one_letter_code
_entity_poly.pdbx_strand_id
1 'polypeptide(L)'
;DFARAEMLGVNFSHAALDRSNFQEVRCGWLTWNDVDLSRVTGLGSMTHLGPGSIGLDTLERSGGRIGTAFLRGNGVGQEWVEMHEGHAEPAAASDSFYIVYSASEESFAERLHNTLQKHGVRCWLDPRDDADDNGVTGQIAPRGFRVWDRVLLCATRSTLSSDWMSSLIDSVKRREDAARQEMGRAVTLMWPLNLDGFLFSGSWEHPDATEVAGRVLADFTGWRRNKTKFLQELQGLIEKLKEEAGGRAAKRGQSFEKKEKSGEEQ
;
A
#
# COMPACT_ATOMS: atom_id res chain seq x y z
N ASP A 1 -16.30 19.21 -6.10
CA ASP A 1 -16.52 19.61 -7.50
C ASP A 1 -15.60 20.79 -7.79
N PHE A 2 -14.83 20.71 -8.86
CA PHE A 2 -13.87 21.73 -9.27
C PHE A 2 -14.13 22.27 -10.68
N ALA A 3 -15.26 21.92 -11.31
CA ALA A 3 -15.53 22.28 -12.69
C ALA A 3 -15.40 23.79 -12.93
N ARG A 4 -14.73 24.17 -14.04
CA ARG A 4 -14.49 25.55 -14.48
C ARG A 4 -13.69 26.43 -13.50
N ALA A 5 -13.07 25.84 -12.48
CA ALA A 5 -12.20 26.58 -11.58
C ALA A 5 -10.88 26.97 -12.26
N GLU A 6 -10.25 28.01 -11.72
CA GLU A 6 -8.88 28.40 -12.05
C GLU A 6 -7.96 28.03 -10.88
N MET A 7 -6.89 27.28 -11.15
CA MET A 7 -6.00 26.72 -10.13
C MET A 7 -4.53 26.78 -10.54
N LEU A 8 -3.78 27.66 -9.89
CA LEU A 8 -2.33 27.79 -10.10
C LEU A 8 -1.60 27.42 -8.82
N GLY A 9 -0.58 26.54 -8.91
CA GLY A 9 0.26 26.20 -7.76
C GLY A 9 -0.40 25.32 -6.69
N VAL A 10 -1.54 24.69 -6.99
CA VAL A 10 -2.26 23.86 -6.00
C VAL A 10 -1.56 22.53 -5.79
N ASN A 11 -1.40 22.16 -4.52
CA ASN A 11 -0.85 20.88 -4.13
C ASN A 11 -1.98 19.89 -3.78
N PHE A 12 -2.17 18.88 -4.61
CA PHE A 12 -3.13 17.79 -4.39
C PHE A 12 -2.52 16.58 -3.67
N SER A 13 -1.31 16.68 -3.12
CA SER A 13 -0.65 15.53 -2.49
C SER A 13 -1.54 14.91 -1.41
N HIS A 14 -1.76 13.60 -1.49
CA HIS A 14 -2.60 12.81 -0.57
C HIS A 14 -4.10 13.17 -0.57
N ALA A 15 -4.57 14.00 -1.52
CA ALA A 15 -5.98 14.38 -1.57
C ALA A 15 -6.90 13.21 -1.93
N ALA A 16 -8.07 13.15 -1.29
CA ALA A 16 -9.15 12.25 -1.66
C ALA A 16 -9.91 12.81 -2.87
N LEU A 17 -9.53 12.39 -4.08
CA LEU A 17 -10.11 12.89 -5.34
C LEU A 17 -11.17 11.96 -5.97
N ASP A 18 -11.64 10.94 -5.26
CA ASP A 18 -12.62 9.99 -5.79
C ASP A 18 -13.84 10.72 -6.38
N ARG A 19 -14.13 10.49 -7.67
CA ARG A 19 -15.26 11.10 -8.39
C ARG A 19 -15.27 12.63 -8.38
N SER A 20 -14.14 13.28 -8.11
CA SER A 20 -14.01 14.72 -8.27
C SER A 20 -14.12 15.10 -9.74
N ASN A 21 -14.79 16.21 -10.02
CA ASN A 21 -15.00 16.72 -11.36
C ASN A 21 -14.04 17.87 -11.66
N PHE A 22 -13.19 17.70 -12.68
CA PHE A 22 -12.21 18.67 -13.16
C PHE A 22 -12.55 19.19 -14.56
N GLN A 23 -13.82 19.10 -14.98
CA GLN A 23 -14.25 19.55 -16.29
C GLN A 23 -13.94 21.04 -16.50
N GLU A 24 -13.32 21.36 -17.64
CA GLU A 24 -13.01 22.73 -18.06
C GLU A 24 -12.17 23.55 -17.05
N VAL A 25 -11.39 22.89 -16.18
CA VAL A 25 -10.48 23.58 -15.25
C VAL A 25 -9.34 24.25 -16.02
N ARG A 26 -8.98 25.48 -15.62
CA ARG A 26 -7.76 26.17 -16.08
C ARG A 26 -6.70 26.03 -15.02
N CYS A 27 -5.53 25.48 -15.33
CA CYS A 27 -4.54 25.14 -14.30
C CYS A 27 -3.07 25.28 -14.70
N GLY A 28 -2.17 25.33 -13.72
CA GLY A 28 -0.72 25.29 -13.95
C GLY A 28 0.05 25.09 -12.64
N TRP A 29 1.26 24.51 -12.70
CA TRP A 29 2.11 24.24 -11.54
C TRP A 29 1.44 23.40 -10.45
N LEU A 30 0.61 22.43 -10.85
CA LEU A 30 -0.08 21.54 -9.93
C LEU A 30 0.84 20.39 -9.48
N THR A 31 0.65 19.92 -8.24
CA THR A 31 1.39 18.77 -7.69
C THR A 31 0.44 17.60 -7.42
N TRP A 32 0.73 16.44 -8.02
CA TRP A 32 -0.06 15.21 -7.95
C TRP A 32 0.76 14.05 -7.39
N ASN A 33 0.91 14.02 -6.06
CA ASN A 33 1.62 12.94 -5.38
C ASN A 33 0.64 12.11 -4.56
N ASP A 34 0.77 10.80 -4.58
CA ASP A 34 -0.10 9.91 -3.84
C ASP A 34 -1.60 10.20 -3.99
N VAL A 35 -2.08 10.32 -5.22
CA VAL A 35 -3.51 10.46 -5.51
C VAL A 35 -3.99 9.39 -6.48
N ASP A 36 -5.27 9.04 -6.36
CA ASP A 36 -5.94 8.16 -7.31
C ASP A 36 -6.74 9.03 -8.29
N LEU A 37 -6.22 9.15 -9.52
CA LEU A 37 -6.87 9.92 -10.60
C LEU A 37 -7.83 9.07 -11.42
N SER A 38 -7.92 7.79 -11.12
CA SER A 38 -8.55 6.80 -12.00
C SER A 38 -10.08 6.85 -12.07
N ARG A 39 -10.69 7.61 -11.15
CA ARG A 39 -12.13 7.88 -11.08
C ARG A 39 -12.45 9.37 -11.14
N VAL A 40 -11.44 10.20 -11.38
CA VAL A 40 -11.61 11.65 -11.56
C VAL A 40 -12.17 11.90 -12.96
N THR A 41 -13.19 12.75 -13.05
CA THR A 41 -13.81 13.11 -14.34
C THR A 41 -13.26 14.43 -14.85
N GLY A 42 -13.27 14.63 -16.17
CA GLY A 42 -12.92 15.91 -16.79
C GLY A 42 -11.43 16.20 -16.96
N LEU A 43 -10.51 15.30 -16.54
CA LEU A 43 -9.06 15.50 -16.67
C LEU A 43 -8.59 15.82 -18.10
N GLY A 44 -9.22 15.20 -19.12
CA GLY A 44 -8.89 15.44 -20.52
C GLY A 44 -9.38 16.78 -21.08
N SER A 45 -10.26 17.48 -20.37
CA SER A 45 -10.81 18.79 -20.78
C SER A 45 -10.11 19.98 -20.13
N MET A 46 -9.12 19.72 -19.29
CA MET A 46 -8.37 20.75 -18.57
C MET A 46 -7.52 21.58 -19.55
N THR A 47 -7.44 22.88 -19.30
CA THR A 47 -6.57 23.80 -20.02
C THR A 47 -5.34 24.11 -19.16
N HIS A 48 -4.18 23.63 -19.59
CA HIS A 48 -2.92 23.78 -18.87
C HIS A 48 -2.17 25.07 -19.29
N LEU A 49 -2.02 26.00 -18.35
CA LEU A 49 -1.29 27.28 -18.46
C LEU A 49 0.20 27.14 -18.08
N GLY A 50 0.59 25.98 -17.55
CA GLY A 50 1.96 25.65 -17.17
C GLY A 50 2.09 24.17 -16.78
N PRO A 51 3.32 23.63 -16.71
CA PRO A 51 3.56 22.23 -16.39
C PRO A 51 3.16 21.92 -14.94
N GLY A 52 2.99 20.64 -14.62
CA GLY A 52 2.75 20.13 -13.27
C GLY A 52 3.68 18.98 -12.94
N SER A 53 3.65 18.50 -11.71
CA SER A 53 4.42 17.34 -11.28
C SER A 53 3.49 16.18 -10.96
N ILE A 54 3.70 15.04 -11.62
CA ILE A 54 2.97 13.80 -11.36
C ILE A 54 3.94 12.78 -10.80
N GLY A 55 3.67 12.27 -9.60
CA GLY A 55 4.45 11.21 -8.99
C GLY A 55 4.27 9.86 -9.69
N LEU A 56 5.33 9.04 -9.73
CA LEU A 56 5.23 7.65 -10.19
C LEU A 56 4.20 6.85 -9.38
N ASP A 57 4.08 7.16 -8.09
CA ASP A 57 3.11 6.53 -7.21
C ASP A 57 1.65 6.90 -7.56
N THR A 58 1.40 8.09 -8.10
CA THR A 58 0.10 8.49 -8.68
C THR A 58 -0.20 7.73 -9.97
N LEU A 59 0.80 7.54 -10.84
CA LEU A 59 0.66 6.73 -12.06
C LEU A 59 0.30 5.27 -11.72
N GLU A 60 1.05 4.66 -10.81
CA GLU A 60 0.79 3.31 -10.29
C GLU A 60 -0.60 3.22 -9.64
N ARG A 61 -0.93 4.18 -8.76
CA ARG A 61 -2.21 4.18 -8.02
C ARG A 61 -3.41 4.32 -8.96
N SER A 62 -3.23 5.02 -10.08
CA SER A 62 -4.30 5.23 -11.04
C SER A 62 -4.45 4.06 -12.04
N GLY A 63 -3.55 3.08 -11.99
CA GLY A 63 -3.59 1.85 -12.77
C GLY A 63 -3.72 2.07 -14.27
N GLY A 64 -2.89 2.94 -14.83
CA GLY A 64 -2.87 3.28 -16.26
C GLY A 64 -4.08 4.06 -16.77
N ARG A 65 -5.04 4.44 -15.91
CA ARG A 65 -6.27 5.16 -16.30
C ARG A 65 -6.09 6.68 -16.41
N ILE A 66 -4.86 7.16 -16.52
CA ILE A 66 -4.57 8.58 -16.71
C ILE A 66 -4.45 8.85 -18.21
N GLY A 67 -5.31 9.72 -18.74
CA GLY A 67 -5.31 10.05 -20.16
C GLY A 67 -4.07 10.82 -20.61
N THR A 68 -3.62 10.57 -21.83
CA THR A 68 -2.39 11.18 -22.38
C THR A 68 -2.46 12.69 -22.54
N ALA A 69 -3.64 13.24 -22.84
CA ALA A 69 -3.85 14.68 -22.88
C ALA A 69 -3.49 15.35 -21.55
N PHE A 70 -3.86 14.72 -20.42
CA PHE A 70 -3.52 15.21 -19.09
C PHE A 70 -2.02 15.07 -18.78
N LEU A 71 -1.38 13.95 -19.15
CA LEU A 71 0.06 13.76 -18.98
C LEU A 71 0.85 14.83 -19.76
N ARG A 72 0.50 15.04 -21.05
CA ARG A 72 1.10 16.08 -21.88
C ARG A 72 0.85 17.48 -21.32
N GLY A 73 -0.37 17.75 -20.85
CA GLY A 73 -0.73 19.02 -20.21
C GLY A 73 0.10 19.33 -18.97
N ASN A 74 0.50 18.31 -18.20
CA ASN A 74 1.42 18.47 -17.07
C ASN A 74 2.90 18.54 -17.51
N GLY A 75 3.22 18.46 -18.80
CA GLY A 75 4.59 18.57 -19.30
C GLY A 75 5.38 17.25 -19.35
N VAL A 76 4.70 16.11 -19.27
CA VAL A 76 5.36 14.79 -19.44
C VAL A 76 5.81 14.64 -20.90
N GLY A 77 7.08 14.29 -21.12
CA GLY A 77 7.65 14.10 -22.46
C GLY A 77 7.01 12.94 -23.23
N GLN A 78 6.96 13.05 -24.55
CA GLN A 78 6.24 12.10 -25.43
C GLN A 78 6.70 10.65 -25.26
N GLU A 79 8.01 10.39 -25.11
CA GLU A 79 8.55 9.04 -24.89
C GLU A 79 8.01 8.39 -23.60
N TRP A 80 7.84 9.18 -22.53
CA TRP A 80 7.27 8.69 -21.27
C TRP A 80 5.76 8.45 -21.37
N VAL A 81 5.06 9.27 -22.16
CA VAL A 81 3.63 9.07 -22.44
C VAL A 81 3.41 7.76 -23.21
N GLU A 82 4.22 7.50 -24.25
CA GLU A 82 4.15 6.27 -25.05
C GLU A 82 4.50 5.03 -24.22
N MET A 83 5.54 5.13 -23.37
CA MET A 83 5.87 4.07 -22.41
C MET A 83 4.67 3.77 -21.49
N HIS A 84 4.00 4.80 -20.97
CA HIS A 84 2.83 4.63 -20.11
C HIS A 84 1.64 3.97 -20.84
N GLU A 85 1.40 4.31 -22.11
CA GLU A 85 0.35 3.67 -22.92
C GLU A 85 0.67 2.20 -23.26
N GLY A 86 1.95 1.85 -23.45
CA GLY A 86 2.39 0.52 -23.87
C GLY A 86 2.46 -0.54 -22.76
N HIS A 87 2.36 -0.14 -21.50
CA HIS A 87 2.40 -1.07 -20.38
C HIS A 87 0.99 -1.56 -20.01
N ALA A 88 0.68 -2.82 -20.37
CA ALA A 88 -0.24 -3.59 -19.55
C ALA A 88 0.33 -3.62 -18.13
N GLU A 89 -0.47 -3.21 -17.13
CA GLU A 89 -0.05 -3.24 -15.73
C GLU A 89 0.60 -4.60 -15.43
N PRO A 90 1.78 -4.65 -14.80
CA PRO A 90 2.24 -5.87 -14.19
C PRO A 90 1.11 -6.33 -13.26
N ALA A 91 0.59 -7.55 -13.47
CA ALA A 91 -0.50 -8.11 -12.64
C ALA A 91 -0.15 -8.08 -11.13
N ALA A 92 1.16 -8.00 -10.81
CA ALA A 92 1.72 -7.94 -9.47
C ALA A 92 1.94 -6.51 -8.89
N ALA A 93 1.75 -5.44 -9.66
CA ALA A 93 1.97 -4.09 -9.14
C ALA A 93 0.77 -3.67 -8.29
N SER A 94 0.92 -3.68 -6.95
CA SER A 94 0.66 -2.52 -6.08
C SER A 94 0.36 -2.85 -4.60
N ASP A 95 0.74 -4.03 -4.10
CA ASP A 95 0.80 -4.26 -2.66
C ASP A 95 2.12 -3.77 -2.06
N SER A 96 2.01 -3.13 -0.91
CA SER A 96 3.08 -2.43 -0.20
C SER A 96 3.17 -3.01 1.17
N PHE A 97 4.36 -3.45 1.59
CA PHE A 97 4.53 -4.08 2.89
C PHE A 97 5.39 -3.21 3.81
N TYR A 98 4.96 -3.06 5.06
CA TYR A 98 5.76 -2.50 6.13
C TYR A 98 6.20 -3.62 7.04
N ILE A 99 7.51 -3.76 7.21
CA ILE A 99 8.10 -4.72 8.13
C ILE A 99 8.18 -4.01 9.48
N VAL A 100 7.30 -4.40 10.40
CA VAL A 100 7.18 -3.80 11.73
C VAL A 100 7.96 -4.65 12.73
N TYR A 101 8.87 -4.04 13.46
CA TYR A 101 9.80 -4.75 14.35
C TYR A 101 10.29 -3.85 15.49
N SER A 102 10.69 -4.46 16.61
CA SER A 102 11.41 -3.75 17.68
C SER A 102 12.93 -3.81 17.44
N ALA A 103 13.71 -2.97 18.12
CA ALA A 103 15.16 -2.91 17.94
C ALA A 103 15.88 -4.28 18.04
N SER A 104 15.36 -5.23 18.83
CA SER A 104 15.96 -6.57 18.96
C SER A 104 15.88 -7.44 17.69
N GLU A 105 15.01 -7.10 16.74
CA GLU A 105 14.80 -7.82 15.48
C GLU A 105 15.43 -7.14 14.26
N GLU A 106 16.14 -6.03 14.43
CA GLU A 106 16.69 -5.23 13.32
C GLU A 106 17.47 -6.07 12.30
N SER A 107 18.41 -6.90 12.77
CA SER A 107 19.18 -7.81 11.92
C SER A 107 18.34 -8.77 11.06
N PHE A 108 17.17 -9.17 11.55
CA PHE A 108 16.23 -10.00 10.78
C PHE A 108 15.46 -9.13 9.78
N ALA A 109 14.93 -8.00 10.23
CA ALA A 109 14.11 -7.10 9.43
C ALA A 109 14.88 -6.57 8.21
N GLU A 110 16.12 -6.13 8.38
CA GLU A 110 16.99 -5.68 7.28
C GLU A 110 17.24 -6.80 6.26
N ARG A 111 17.49 -8.02 6.75
CA ARG A 111 17.73 -9.17 5.88
C ARG A 111 16.47 -9.53 5.09
N LEU A 112 15.32 -9.52 5.73
CA LEU A 112 14.02 -9.73 5.10
C LEU A 112 13.75 -8.66 4.04
N HIS A 113 13.85 -7.37 4.41
CA HIS A 113 13.69 -6.23 3.51
C HIS A 113 14.55 -6.35 2.26
N ASN A 114 15.87 -6.56 2.44
CA ASN A 114 16.81 -6.66 1.32
C ASN A 114 16.49 -7.84 0.40
N THR A 115 15.92 -8.92 0.94
CA THR A 115 15.59 -10.09 0.14
C THR A 115 14.27 -9.92 -0.59
N LEU A 116 13.25 -9.36 0.07
CA LEU A 116 11.96 -9.04 -0.54
C LEU A 116 12.13 -8.05 -1.69
N GLN A 117 12.90 -6.96 -1.48
CA GLN A 117 13.21 -5.97 -2.52
C GLN A 117 13.91 -6.60 -3.73
N LYS A 118 14.89 -7.50 -3.51
CA LYS A 118 15.57 -8.25 -4.59
C LYS A 118 14.62 -9.13 -5.42
N HIS A 119 13.49 -9.54 -4.84
CA HIS A 119 12.47 -10.35 -5.51
C HIS A 119 11.29 -9.50 -6.02
N GLY A 120 11.44 -8.18 -6.06
CA GLY A 120 10.43 -7.25 -6.59
C GLY A 120 9.25 -6.98 -5.64
N VAL A 121 9.35 -7.38 -4.37
CA VAL A 121 8.32 -7.08 -3.37
C VAL A 121 8.58 -5.70 -2.79
N ARG A 122 7.63 -4.77 -2.99
CA ARG A 122 7.70 -3.40 -2.51
C ARG A 122 7.49 -3.35 -0.99
N CYS A 123 8.55 -3.07 -0.24
CA CYS A 123 8.49 -3.04 1.21
C CYS A 123 9.38 -1.98 1.87
N TRP A 124 9.03 -1.57 3.08
CA TRP A 124 9.79 -0.62 3.89
C TRP A 124 9.98 -1.16 5.30
N LEU A 125 11.04 -0.71 5.96
CA LEU A 125 11.28 -0.93 7.38
C LEU A 125 10.45 0.06 8.20
N ASP A 126 9.81 -0.43 9.25
CA ASP A 126 9.06 0.36 10.25
C ASP A 126 9.56 -0.03 11.65
N PRO A 127 10.75 0.46 12.07
CA PRO A 127 11.27 0.23 13.40
C PRO A 127 10.39 0.91 14.46
N ARG A 128 10.10 0.20 15.55
CA ARG A 128 9.31 0.68 16.68
C ARG A 128 10.12 0.62 17.97
N ASP A 129 9.88 1.60 18.84
CA ASP A 129 10.51 1.72 20.16
C ASP A 129 9.43 2.06 21.20
N ASP A 130 9.53 1.51 22.40
CA ASP A 130 8.59 1.73 23.49
C ASP A 130 8.69 3.16 24.07
N ALA A 131 9.86 3.82 23.93
CA ALA A 131 10.12 5.13 24.53
C ALA A 131 9.54 6.32 23.75
N ASP A 132 9.34 6.19 22.43
CA ASP A 132 9.07 7.31 21.53
C ASP A 132 7.80 7.13 20.66
N ASP A 133 7.11 5.99 20.76
CA ASP A 133 6.08 5.66 19.78
C ASP A 133 4.70 6.20 20.14
N ASN A 134 4.53 7.50 19.90
CA ASN A 134 3.25 8.08 19.49
C ASN A 134 2.94 7.74 18.00
N GLY A 135 3.47 6.62 17.52
CA GLY A 135 3.53 6.27 16.11
C GLY A 135 4.64 7.02 15.39
N VAL A 136 5.66 6.32 14.92
CA VAL A 136 6.44 6.71 13.74
C VAL A 136 5.48 6.78 12.53
N THR A 137 4.34 6.07 12.61
CA THR A 137 3.11 6.30 11.82
C THR A 137 2.29 7.57 12.16
N GLY A 138 2.77 8.42 13.07
CA GLY A 138 2.09 9.59 13.64
C GLY A 138 2.93 10.87 13.69
N GLN A 139 4.27 10.82 13.58
CA GLN A 139 5.11 12.04 13.51
C GLN A 139 5.04 12.78 12.16
N ILE A 140 4.53 12.13 11.10
CA ILE A 140 4.25 12.79 9.82
C ILE A 140 2.79 12.50 9.47
N ALA A 141 1.88 13.41 9.82
CA ALA A 141 0.43 13.28 9.64
C ALA A 141 -0.07 12.82 8.25
N PRO A 142 0.64 13.03 7.11
CA PRO A 142 0.25 12.46 5.81
C PRO A 142 0.76 11.04 5.51
N ARG A 143 1.59 10.42 6.38
CA ARG A 143 2.24 9.11 6.14
C ARG A 143 1.64 7.93 6.93
N GLY A 144 0.44 8.08 7.50
CA GLY A 144 -0.27 6.92 8.04
C GLY A 144 -0.36 5.81 6.99
N PHE A 145 -0.30 4.54 7.42
CA PHE A 145 -0.49 3.41 6.51
C PHE A 145 -1.68 3.71 5.59
N ARG A 146 -1.46 3.71 4.26
CA ARG A 146 -2.56 3.82 3.30
C ARG A 146 -3.57 2.73 3.65
N VAL A 147 -4.85 2.89 3.31
CA VAL A 147 -5.88 1.86 3.59
C VAL A 147 -5.42 0.45 3.18
N TRP A 148 -4.60 0.34 2.14
CA TRP A 148 -4.12 -0.92 1.56
C TRP A 148 -2.71 -1.37 1.96
N ASP A 149 -1.96 -0.58 2.75
CA ASP A 149 -0.58 -0.94 3.12
C ASP A 149 -0.52 -2.14 4.07
N ARG A 150 0.10 -3.22 3.62
CA ARG A 150 0.19 -4.48 4.35
C ARG A 150 1.29 -4.42 5.41
N VAL A 151 1.12 -5.20 6.47
CA VAL A 151 2.02 -5.26 7.62
C VAL A 151 2.58 -6.67 7.75
N LEU A 152 3.91 -6.77 7.77
CA LEU A 152 4.65 -7.96 8.16
C LEU A 152 5.20 -7.71 9.57
N LEU A 153 4.62 -8.35 10.57
CA LEU A 153 5.01 -8.15 11.96
C LEU A 153 6.10 -9.16 12.34
N CYS A 154 7.28 -8.68 12.74
CA CYS A 154 8.31 -9.50 13.35
C CYS A 154 7.89 -9.92 14.77
N ALA A 155 7.17 -11.03 14.88
CA ALA A 155 6.59 -11.50 16.12
C ALA A 155 7.66 -12.20 16.99
N THR A 156 8.10 -11.48 18.01
CA THR A 156 8.91 -11.96 19.13
C THR A 156 8.24 -11.61 20.45
N ARG A 157 8.78 -12.11 21.56
CA ARG A 157 8.40 -11.65 22.90
C ARG A 157 8.53 -10.14 23.06
N SER A 158 9.56 -9.53 22.47
CA SER A 158 9.80 -8.09 22.53
C SER A 158 8.64 -7.33 21.90
N THR A 159 8.45 -7.51 20.59
CA THR A 159 7.39 -6.87 19.79
C THR A 159 5.97 -7.13 20.34
N LEU A 160 5.67 -8.37 20.74
CA LEU A 160 4.31 -8.73 21.17
C LEU A 160 3.97 -8.18 22.57
N SER A 161 4.98 -7.94 23.41
CA SER A 161 4.79 -7.38 24.76
C SER A 161 4.92 -5.86 24.81
N SER A 162 5.18 -5.21 23.67
CA SER A 162 5.32 -3.75 23.57
C SER A 162 3.99 -3.00 23.74
N ASP A 163 4.06 -1.81 24.33
CA ASP A 163 2.89 -0.96 24.60
C ASP A 163 2.16 -0.51 23.32
N TRP A 164 2.90 -0.36 22.22
CA TRP A 164 2.35 0.06 20.92
C TRP A 164 1.61 -1.07 20.17
N MET A 165 1.73 -2.33 20.61
CA MET A 165 1.16 -3.50 19.91
C MET A 165 -0.37 -3.41 19.78
N SER A 166 -1.07 -3.00 20.85
CA SER A 166 -2.53 -2.83 20.80
C SER A 166 -2.95 -1.72 19.82
N SER A 167 -2.22 -0.61 19.80
CA SER A 167 -2.47 0.50 18.86
C SER A 167 -2.26 0.08 17.41
N LEU A 168 -1.27 -0.77 17.13
CA LEU A 168 -1.05 -1.35 15.81
C LEU A 168 -2.25 -2.22 15.38
N ILE A 169 -2.71 -3.12 16.26
CA ILE A 169 -3.86 -4.00 15.97
C ILE A 169 -5.12 -3.16 15.69
N ASP A 170 -5.40 -2.15 16.52
CA ASP A 170 -6.56 -1.27 16.35
C ASP A 170 -6.49 -0.46 15.04
N SER A 171 -5.28 -0.03 14.66
CA SER A 171 -5.05 0.63 13.36
C SER A 171 -5.33 -0.31 12.20
N VAL A 172 -4.81 -1.54 12.25
CA VAL A 172 -5.03 -2.56 11.23
C VAL A 172 -6.51 -2.90 11.11
N LYS A 173 -7.22 -3.17 12.21
CA LYS A 173 -8.65 -3.50 12.21
C LYS A 173 -9.50 -2.40 11.57
N ARG A 174 -9.28 -1.13 11.94
CA ARG A 174 -9.96 0.01 11.31
C ARG A 174 -9.74 0.07 9.80
N ARG A 175 -8.53 -0.24 9.34
CA ARG A 175 -8.18 -0.26 7.91
C ARG A 175 -8.80 -1.45 7.19
N GLU A 176 -8.85 -2.63 7.82
CA GLU A 176 -9.53 -3.81 7.30
C GLU A 176 -11.05 -3.58 7.16
N ASP A 177 -11.67 -2.88 8.11
CA ASP A 177 -13.08 -2.51 8.05
C ASP A 177 -13.38 -1.49 6.94
N ALA A 178 -12.54 -0.45 6.80
CA ALA A 178 -12.65 0.51 5.71
C ALA A 178 -12.49 -0.19 4.33
N ALA A 179 -11.49 -1.06 4.21
CA ALA A 179 -11.27 -1.88 3.03
C ALA A 179 -12.48 -2.80 2.71
N ARG A 180 -13.10 -3.38 3.74
CA ARG A 180 -14.30 -4.21 3.61
C ARG A 180 -15.50 -3.44 3.13
N GLN A 181 -15.71 -2.22 3.63
CA GLN A 181 -16.78 -1.33 3.15
C GLN A 181 -16.56 -0.93 1.68
N GLU A 182 -15.32 -0.70 1.27
CA GLU A 182 -15.00 -0.36 -0.12
C GLU A 182 -15.15 -1.54 -1.10
N MET A 183 -14.79 -2.76 -0.70
CA MET A 183 -14.75 -3.93 -1.61
C MET A 183 -15.88 -4.94 -1.43
N GLY A 184 -16.66 -4.84 -0.36
CA GLY A 184 -17.72 -5.80 -0.04
C GLY A 184 -17.21 -7.19 0.40
N ARG A 185 -15.92 -7.34 0.72
CA ARG A 185 -15.31 -8.60 1.19
C ARG A 185 -14.27 -8.35 2.28
N ALA A 186 -14.02 -9.36 3.11
CA ALA A 186 -12.95 -9.30 4.10
C ALA A 186 -11.57 -9.17 3.44
N VAL A 187 -10.69 -8.40 4.07
CA VAL A 187 -9.31 -8.15 3.66
C VAL A 187 -8.43 -8.31 4.90
N THR A 188 -7.38 -9.11 4.79
CA THR A 188 -6.33 -9.20 5.80
C THR A 188 -5.23 -8.21 5.42
N LEU A 189 -4.76 -7.43 6.39
CA LEU A 189 -3.70 -6.43 6.19
C LEU A 189 -2.47 -6.67 7.05
N MET A 190 -2.51 -7.57 8.04
CA MET A 190 -1.38 -7.87 8.92
C MET A 190 -1.12 -9.37 9.03
N TRP A 191 0.14 -9.75 8.87
CA TRP A 191 0.63 -11.12 9.01
C TRP A 191 1.83 -11.17 9.97
N PRO A 192 1.75 -11.96 11.05
CA PRO A 192 2.90 -12.22 11.90
C PRO A 192 3.89 -13.21 11.27
N LEU A 193 5.17 -12.91 11.48
CA LEU A 193 6.31 -13.77 11.20
C LEU A 193 6.85 -14.23 12.55
N ASN A 194 6.64 -15.50 12.89
CA ASN A 194 7.05 -16.02 14.19
C ASN A 194 8.57 -16.21 14.22
N LEU A 195 9.30 -15.46 15.06
CA LEU A 195 10.77 -15.49 15.06
C LEU A 195 11.38 -16.26 16.23
N ASP A 196 10.68 -16.31 17.38
CA ASP A 196 11.19 -16.89 18.62
C ASP A 196 10.23 -17.91 19.28
N GLY A 197 9.04 -18.11 18.73
CA GLY A 197 8.05 -19.06 19.24
C GLY A 197 7.14 -18.49 20.32
N PHE A 198 7.34 -17.24 20.77
CA PHE A 198 6.55 -16.64 21.83
C PHE A 198 5.06 -16.53 21.45
N LEU A 199 4.77 -16.25 20.19
CA LEU A 199 3.40 -16.15 19.66
C LEU A 199 2.54 -17.39 19.95
N PHE A 200 3.15 -18.58 19.97
CA PHE A 200 2.47 -19.85 20.22
C PHE A 200 2.76 -20.43 21.62
N SER A 201 3.45 -19.68 22.48
CA SER A 201 3.82 -20.14 23.82
C SER A 201 2.64 -20.22 24.79
N GLY A 202 1.50 -19.60 24.45
CA GLY A 202 0.37 -19.41 25.36
C GLY A 202 0.64 -18.39 26.48
N SER A 203 1.82 -17.78 26.52
CA SER A 203 2.23 -16.80 27.54
C SER A 203 1.96 -15.35 27.15
N TRP A 204 1.47 -15.10 25.94
CA TRP A 204 1.11 -13.75 25.49
C TRP A 204 -0.35 -13.46 25.84
N GLU A 205 -0.56 -12.68 26.89
CA GLU A 205 -1.89 -12.27 27.36
C GLU A 205 -2.37 -11.01 26.63
N HIS A 206 -3.09 -11.19 25.52
CA HIS A 206 -3.70 -10.09 24.77
C HIS A 206 -5.08 -10.52 24.25
N PRO A 207 -6.11 -9.63 24.24
CA PRO A 207 -7.46 -9.98 23.77
C PRO A 207 -7.49 -10.57 22.35
N ASP A 208 -6.58 -10.10 21.50
CA ASP A 208 -6.46 -10.51 20.10
C ASP A 208 -5.41 -11.60 19.85
N ALA A 209 -4.83 -12.20 20.89
CA ALA A 209 -3.72 -13.16 20.74
C ALA A 209 -4.07 -14.33 19.81
N THR A 210 -5.26 -14.92 19.97
CA THR A 210 -5.74 -16.01 19.12
C THR A 210 -5.94 -15.59 17.67
N GLU A 211 -6.49 -14.38 17.46
CA GLU A 211 -6.72 -13.84 16.11
C GLU A 211 -5.39 -13.56 15.39
N VAL A 212 -4.44 -12.93 16.08
CA VAL A 212 -3.11 -12.63 15.55
C VAL A 212 -2.35 -13.93 15.23
N ALA A 213 -2.34 -14.90 16.15
CA ALA A 213 -1.70 -16.20 15.92
C ALA A 213 -2.32 -16.97 14.74
N GLY A 214 -3.63 -16.83 14.50
CA GLY A 214 -4.32 -17.44 13.36
C GLY A 214 -3.93 -16.87 11.99
N ARG A 215 -3.25 -15.71 11.96
CA ARG A 215 -2.82 -15.01 10.74
C ARG A 215 -1.34 -15.24 10.39
N VAL A 216 -0.65 -16.15 11.10
CA VAL A 216 0.79 -16.40 10.91
C VAL A 216 1.09 -16.86 9.49
N LEU A 217 2.07 -16.22 8.87
CA LEU A 217 2.41 -16.46 7.48
C LEU A 217 3.64 -17.37 7.30
N ALA A 218 4.61 -17.26 8.21
CA ALA A 218 5.84 -18.03 8.19
C ALA A 218 6.44 -18.20 9.60
N ASP A 219 7.18 -19.29 9.80
CA ASP A 219 7.82 -19.61 11.09
C ASP A 219 9.35 -19.63 10.95
N PHE A 220 9.97 -18.52 11.34
CA PHE A 220 11.41 -18.33 11.34
C PHE A 220 12.07 -18.75 12.66
N THR A 221 11.41 -19.47 13.56
CA THR A 221 12.06 -19.97 14.78
C THR A 221 13.39 -20.68 14.49
N GLY A 222 14.46 -20.25 15.17
CA GLY A 222 15.80 -20.79 14.99
C GLY A 222 16.54 -20.32 13.73
N TRP A 223 16.03 -19.32 13.00
CA TRP A 223 16.63 -18.82 11.75
C TRP A 223 18.11 -18.45 11.84
N ARG A 224 18.58 -17.98 13.01
CA ARG A 224 20.00 -17.63 13.24
C ARG A 224 20.93 -18.84 13.13
N ARG A 225 20.44 -20.03 13.50
CA ARG A 225 21.24 -21.28 13.54
C ARG A 225 20.99 -22.17 12.33
N ASN A 226 19.92 -21.93 11.59
CA ASN A 226 19.53 -22.76 10.45
C ASN A 226 19.27 -21.91 9.20
N LYS A 227 20.34 -21.68 8.42
CA LYS A 227 20.27 -20.91 7.17
C LYS A 227 19.34 -21.56 6.14
N THR A 228 19.31 -22.89 6.08
CA THR A 228 18.44 -23.63 5.16
C THR A 228 16.97 -23.39 5.47
N LYS A 229 16.57 -23.53 6.74
CA LYS A 229 15.20 -23.21 7.18
C LYS A 229 14.83 -21.77 6.84
N PHE A 230 15.71 -20.81 7.13
CA PHE A 230 15.47 -19.41 6.79
C PHE A 230 15.18 -19.20 5.30
N LEU A 231 15.98 -19.81 4.41
CA LEU A 231 15.78 -19.65 2.96
C LEU A 231 14.49 -20.34 2.48
N GLN A 232 14.15 -21.51 3.04
CA GLN A 232 12.91 -22.22 2.71
C GLN A 232 11.66 -21.42 3.13
N GLU A 233 11.62 -20.95 4.38
CA GLU A 233 10.52 -20.12 4.90
C GLU A 233 10.39 -18.80 4.13
N LEU A 234 11.52 -18.20 3.74
CA LEU A 234 11.52 -16.97 2.96
C LEU A 234 11.00 -17.17 1.54
N GLN A 235 11.34 -18.28 0.90
CA GLN A 235 10.78 -18.62 -0.41
C GLN A 235 9.27 -18.80 -0.32
N GLY A 236 8.80 -19.60 0.65
CA GLY A 236 7.37 -19.80 0.88
C GLY A 236 6.64 -18.49 1.23
N LEU A 237 7.27 -17.60 1.99
CA LEU A 237 6.76 -16.26 2.25
C LEU A 237 6.56 -15.48 0.95
N ILE A 238 7.58 -15.40 0.09
CA ILE A 238 7.51 -14.64 -1.18
C ILE A 238 6.40 -15.20 -2.08
N GLU A 239 6.24 -16.52 -2.15
CA GLU A 239 5.17 -17.16 -2.92
C GLU A 239 3.79 -16.77 -2.38
N LYS A 240 3.57 -16.90 -1.06
CA LYS A 240 2.30 -16.49 -0.43
C LYS A 240 2.01 -15.00 -0.60
N LEU A 241 3.02 -14.12 -0.50
CA LEU A 241 2.83 -12.68 -0.69
C LEU A 241 2.42 -12.32 -2.13
N LYS A 242 2.80 -13.15 -3.12
CA LYS A 242 2.38 -12.98 -4.52
C LYS A 242 0.97 -13.54 -4.78
N GLU A 243 0.58 -14.60 -4.08
CA GLU A 243 -0.75 -15.23 -4.18
C GLU A 243 -1.84 -14.47 -3.42
N GLU A 244 -1.46 -13.81 -2.32
CA GLU A 244 -2.31 -12.93 -1.52
C GLU A 244 -2.77 -11.72 -2.35
N ALA A 245 -3.87 -11.86 -3.09
CA ALA A 245 -4.42 -10.79 -3.93
C ALA A 245 -4.68 -9.52 -3.10
N GLY A 246 -3.93 -8.47 -3.41
CA GLY A 246 -4.06 -7.12 -2.90
C GLY A 246 -5.48 -6.61 -2.83
N GLY A 247 -5.74 -5.77 -1.83
CA GLY A 247 -6.96 -4.98 -1.84
C GLY A 247 -7.07 -4.06 -3.08
N ARG A 248 -5.92 -3.59 -3.60
CA ARG A 248 -5.86 -2.91 -4.90
C ARG A 248 -6.17 -3.83 -6.09
N ALA A 249 -5.62 -5.04 -6.10
CA ALA A 249 -5.85 -6.01 -7.17
C ALA A 249 -7.33 -6.42 -7.27
N ALA A 250 -8.01 -6.61 -6.13
CA ALA A 250 -9.43 -6.97 -6.13
C ALA A 250 -10.38 -5.80 -6.45
N LYS A 251 -10.03 -4.56 -6.07
CA LYS A 251 -10.79 -3.36 -6.49
C LYS A 251 -10.75 -3.16 -8.01
N ARG A 252 -9.63 -3.54 -8.66
CA ARG A 252 -9.47 -3.54 -10.12
C ARG A 252 -10.42 -4.55 -10.80
N GLY A 253 -10.46 -5.80 -10.33
CA GLY A 253 -11.31 -6.86 -10.92
C GLY A 253 -12.80 -6.50 -10.99
N GLN A 254 -13.36 -5.92 -9.92
CA GLN A 254 -14.76 -5.47 -9.91
C GLN A 254 -15.05 -4.34 -10.91
N SER A 255 -14.08 -3.46 -11.18
CA SER A 255 -14.26 -2.38 -12.17
C SER A 255 -14.27 -2.89 -13.61
N PHE A 256 -13.58 -4.00 -13.89
CA PHE A 256 -13.58 -4.65 -15.21
C PHE A 256 -14.88 -5.44 -15.43
N GLU A 257 -15.30 -6.28 -14.48
CA GLU A 257 -16.55 -7.05 -14.57
C GLU A 257 -17.79 -6.15 -14.73
N LYS A 258 -17.79 -4.98 -14.06
CA LYS A 258 -18.89 -4.01 -14.16
C LYS A 258 -18.93 -3.29 -15.52
N LYS A 259 -17.77 -3.15 -16.19
CA LYS A 259 -17.68 -2.59 -17.55
C LYS A 259 -18.16 -3.59 -18.60
N GLU A 260 -17.77 -4.86 -18.48
CA GLU A 260 -18.23 -5.93 -19.38
C GLU A 260 -19.76 -6.10 -19.31
N LYS A 261 -20.33 -6.12 -18.11
CA LYS A 261 -21.80 -6.21 -17.94
C LYS A 261 -22.57 -4.98 -18.42
N SER A 262 -21.93 -3.82 -18.52
CA SER A 262 -22.55 -2.60 -19.08
C SER A 262 -22.38 -2.45 -20.60
N GLY A 263 -21.57 -3.32 -21.23
CA GLY A 263 -21.30 -3.31 -22.67
C GLY A 263 -22.18 -4.27 -23.49
N GLU A 264 -23.04 -5.07 -22.85
CA GLU A 264 -23.98 -5.97 -23.54
C GLU A 264 -25.37 -5.36 -23.79
N GLU A 265 -25.59 -4.09 -23.39
CA GLU A 265 -26.78 -3.32 -23.78
C GLU A 265 -26.38 -2.10 -24.62
N GLN A 266 -26.03 -2.34 -25.90
CA GLN A 266 -26.18 -1.37 -26.99
C GLN A 266 -26.12 -2.05 -28.36
#